data_AF-A0A445E318-F1
#
_entry.id   AF-A0A445E318-F1
#
_cell.length_a   1.000
_cell.length_b   1.000
_cell.length_c   1.000
_cell.angle_alpha   90.00
_cell.angle_beta   90.00
_cell.angle_gamma   90.00
#
_symmetry.space_group_name_H-M   'P 1'
#
loop_
_entity.id
_entity.type
_entity.pdbx_description
1 polymer ?
#
loop_
_entity_poly.entity_id
_entity_poly.type
_entity_poly.pdbx_seq_one_letter_code
_entity_poly.pdbx_strand_id
1 'polypeptide(L)' 'MRLVYAYNLRKEGKAVRVGSFVSWGLFNEQSEAYKESVLPAAISAGV' A
#
# COMPACT_ATOMS: atom_id res chain seq x y z
N MET A 1 -13.67 -2.95 -3.81
CA MET A 1 -12.57 -2.03 -4.17
C MET A 1 -12.20 -2.25 -5.64
N ARG A 2 -12.23 -1.21 -6.51
CA ARG A 2 -11.96 -1.35 -7.95
C ARG A 2 -10.47 -1.10 -8.22
N LEU A 3 -9.72 -2.15 -8.57
CA LEU A 3 -8.26 -2.14 -8.80
C LEU A 3 -7.82 -1.62 -10.19
N VAL A 4 -8.75 -1.08 -10.97
CA VAL A 4 -8.52 -0.73 -12.39
C VAL A 4 -7.44 0.35 -12.56
N TYR A 5 -7.32 1.28 -11.60
CA TYR A 5 -6.29 2.30 -11.66
C TYR A 5 -4.87 1.73 -11.52
N ALA A 6 -4.67 0.82 -10.57
CA ALA A 6 -3.39 0.12 -10.41
C ALA A 6 -3.01 -0.69 -11.66
N TYR A 7 -4.00 -1.26 -12.35
CA TYR A 7 -3.79 -1.96 -13.61
C TYR A 7 -3.31 -1.02 -14.72
N ASN A 8 -3.88 0.19 -14.84
CA ASN A 8 -3.44 1.17 -15.83
C ASN A 8 -2.01 1.67 -15.54
N LEU A 9 -1.68 1.97 -14.29
CA LEU A 9 -0.33 2.38 -13.91
C LEU A 9 0.71 1.28 -14.22
N ARG A 10 0.36 0.00 -14.04
CA ARG A 10 1.23 -1.11 -14.44
C ARG A 10 1.47 -1.15 -15.96
N LYS A 11 0.47 -0.80 -16.79
CA LYS A 11 0.65 -0.66 -18.24
C LYS A 11 1.59 0.48 -18.63
N GLU A 12 1.62 1.54 -17.83
CA GLU A 12 2.57 2.64 -17.98
C GLU A 12 3.99 2.30 -17.47
N GLY A 13 4.25 1.05 -17.07
CA GLY A 13 5.55 0.61 -16.57
C GLY A 13 5.82 0.95 -15.10
N LYS A 14 4.83 1.46 -14.35
CA LYS A 14 4.99 1.79 -12.93
C LYS A 14 4.82 0.53 -12.07
N ALA A 15 5.75 0.33 -11.13
CA ALA A 15 5.64 -0.73 -10.13
C ALA A 15 4.63 -0.33 -9.04
N VAL A 16 3.44 -0.95 -9.05
CA VAL A 16 2.35 -0.62 -8.12
C VAL A 16 1.94 -1.83 -7.28
N ARG A 17 1.98 -1.66 -5.95
CA ARG A 17 1.38 -2.58 -4.96
C ARG A 17 0.07 -1.99 -4.44
N VAL A 18 -0.92 -2.84 -4.19
CA VAL A 18 -2.20 -2.42 -3.59
C VAL A 18 -2.43 -3.25 -2.34
N GLY A 19 -2.53 -2.59 -1.19
CA GLY A 19 -2.88 -3.20 0.08
C GLY A 19 -4.33 -2.93 0.45
N SER A 20 -5.01 -3.92 1.04
CA SER A 20 -6.35 -3.74 1.60
C SER A 20 -6.24 -3.41 3.09
N PHE A 21 -6.51 -2.16 3.45
CA PHE A 21 -6.51 -1.70 4.84
C PHE A 21 -7.96 -1.58 5.34
N VAL A 22 -8.39 -2.57 6.11
CA VAL A 22 -9.77 -2.61 6.65
C VAL A 22 -9.92 -1.69 7.86
N SER A 23 -8.86 -1.54 8.68
CA SER A 23 -8.83 -0.67 9.84
C SER A 23 -7.42 -0.15 10.11
N TRP A 24 -7.28 1.16 10.26
CA TRP A 24 -6.02 1.79 10.65
C TRP A 24 -5.63 1.50 12.09
N GLY A 25 -6.61 1.38 13.01
CA GLY A 25 -6.34 1.07 14.42
C GLY A 25 -5.67 -0.30 14.56
N LEU A 26 -6.25 -1.33 13.94
CA LEU A 26 -5.69 -2.68 13.98
C LEU A 26 -4.32 -2.77 13.32
N PHE A 27 -4.07 -2.00 12.26
CA PHE A 27 -2.76 -1.93 11.61
C PHE A 27 -1.70 -1.29 12.51
N ASN A 28 -2.06 -0.21 13.22
CA ASN A 28 -1.15 0.50 14.11
C ASN A 28 -0.73 -0.33 15.34
N GLU A 29 -1.55 -1.30 15.75
CA GLU A 29 -1.25 -2.24 16.82
C GLU A 29 -0.30 -3.38 16.39
N GLN A 30 -0.04 -3.54 15.08
CA GLN A 30 0.86 -4.59 14.58
C GLN A 30 2.33 -4.30 14.90
N SER A 31 3.16 -5.35 14.79
CA SER A 31 4.61 -5.21 14.94
C SER A 31 5.23 -4.32 13.85
N GLU A 32 6.34 -3.64 14.18
CA GLU A 32 7.06 -2.80 13.23
C GLU A 32 7.56 -3.59 12.01
N ALA A 33 7.99 -4.83 12.21
CA ALA A 33 8.37 -5.71 11.10
C ALA A 33 7.20 -6.00 10.14
N TYR A 34 5.98 -6.16 10.65
CA TYR A 34 4.79 -6.33 9.81
C TYR A 34 4.47 -5.03 9.07
N LYS A 35 4.48 -3.88 9.76
CA LYS A 35 4.22 -2.57 9.15
C LYS A 35 5.20 -2.26 8.02
N GLU A 36 6.50 -2.50 8.22
CA GLU A 36 7.52 -2.28 7.20
C GLU A 36 7.34 -3.21 5.99
N SER A 37 6.87 -4.45 6.20
CA SER A 37 6.58 -5.37 5.09
C SER A 37 5.38 -4.94 4.23
N VAL A 38 4.38 -4.28 4.85
CA VAL A 38 3.11 -3.92 4.20
C VAL A 38 3.17 -2.50 3.61
N LEU A 39 3.66 -1.54 4.38
CA LEU A 39 3.80 -0.13 4.02
C LEU A 39 5.20 0.37 4.41
N PRO A 40 6.22 0.08 3.58
CA PRO A 40 7.60 0.48 3.85
C PRO A 40 7.74 1.99 4.08
N ALA A 41 8.55 2.39 5.05
CA ALA A 41 8.78 3.81 5.39
C ALA A 41 9.35 4.65 4.23
N ALA A 42 9.97 4.00 3.24
CA ALA A 42 10.48 4.64 2.02
C ALA A 42 9.36 5.19 1.10
N ILE A 43 8.10 4.84 1.35
CA ILE A 43 6.95 5.30 0.54
C ILE A 43 6.37 6.56 1.18
N SER A 44 6.44 7.67 0.44
CA SER A 44 5.73 8.92 0.81
C SER A 44 4.33 8.94 0.20
N ALA A 45 3.33 9.36 0.96
CA ALA A 45 2.02 9.70 0.40
C ALA A 45 2.19 10.86 -0.59
N GLY A 46 1.76 10.66 -1.85
CA GLY A 46 1.69 11.73 -2.83
C GLY A 46 0.51 12.66 -2.53
N VAL A 47 0.75 13.97 -2.53
CA VAL A 47 -0.26 15.04 -2.41
C VAL A 47 -1.05 15.16 -3.70
#